data_AF-A0A7K2HW06-F1
#
_entry.id   AF-A0A7K2HW06-F1
#
_cell.length_a   1.000
_cell.length_b   1.000
_cell.length_c   1.000
_cell.angle_alpha   90.00
_cell.angle_beta   90.00
_cell.angle_gamma   90.00
#
_symmetry.space_group_name_H-M   'P 1'
#
loop_
_entity.id
_entity.type
_entity.pdbx_description
1 polymer ?
#
loop_
_entity_poly.entity_id
_entity_poly.type
_entity_poly.pdbx_seq_one_letter_code
_entity_poly.pdbx_strand_id
1 'polypeptide(L)'
;MTDDSSDGRRDPAYAITSSRSAYFLLARPTEHVDELPATIGERDVFFTEDAALDALDVHYAWCAAQHGGHHSAVVAGAHWYLQSATIGSQVAAGLGEVFLATAANDPGRPLAVAGGFLTEGELIHWTSFVRAAMPYMAVPSTTTFELVYRGDESVDFDRITFAPSHSRRVYPKRIVVSDDDA
;
A
#
# COMPACT_ATOMS: atom_id res chain seq x y z
N MET A 1 39.02 17.88 -1.87
CA MET A 1 38.29 17.96 -3.15
C MET A 1 37.04 17.16 -2.95
N THR A 2 35.91 17.86 -2.97
CA THR A 2 34.68 17.55 -2.24
C THR A 2 33.91 16.39 -2.84
N ASP A 3 33.35 15.60 -1.91
CA ASP A 3 32.49 14.44 -2.06
C ASP A 3 31.21 14.81 -2.84
N ASP A 4 31.03 14.24 -4.03
CA ASP A 4 29.81 14.38 -4.84
C ASP A 4 28.78 13.34 -4.38
N SER A 5 28.26 13.57 -3.17
CA SER A 5 27.07 12.90 -2.68
C SER A 5 25.89 13.41 -3.48
N SER A 6 25.60 12.76 -4.61
CA SER A 6 24.35 12.92 -5.33
C SER A 6 23.23 12.30 -4.50
N ASP A 7 22.79 13.06 -3.50
CA ASP A 7 21.56 12.85 -2.75
C ASP A 7 20.42 12.79 -3.77
N GLY A 8 19.91 11.58 -3.99
CA GLY A 8 18.83 11.28 -4.92
C GLY A 8 17.53 11.87 -4.41
N ARG A 9 17.43 13.20 -4.40
CA ARG A 9 16.23 13.97 -4.13
C ARG A 9 15.24 13.69 -5.26
N ARG A 10 14.47 12.62 -5.13
CA ARG A 10 13.29 12.37 -5.96
C ARG A 10 12.30 13.50 -5.68
N ASP A 11 12.15 14.40 -6.65
CA ASP A 11 11.15 15.46 -6.65
C ASP A 11 9.73 14.91 -6.43
N PRO A 12 8.80 15.68 -5.83
CA PRO A 12 7.39 15.34 -5.63
C PRO A 12 6.55 15.34 -6.92
N ALA A 13 7.15 15.00 -8.07
CA ALA A 13 6.59 15.14 -9.41
C ALA A 13 5.36 14.26 -9.71
N TYR A 14 5.01 13.33 -8.81
CA TYR A 14 3.90 12.39 -8.97
C TYR A 14 2.72 12.61 -8.01
N ALA A 15 2.77 13.66 -7.18
CA ALA A 15 1.69 13.94 -6.25
C ALA A 15 0.37 14.22 -6.98
N ILE A 16 -0.67 13.47 -6.64
CA ILE A 16 -2.00 13.62 -7.23
C ILE A 16 -2.69 14.82 -6.58
N THR A 17 -2.98 15.83 -7.38
CA THR A 17 -3.61 17.07 -6.90
C THR A 17 -5.13 16.99 -6.82
N SER A 18 -5.76 15.99 -7.45
CA SER A 18 -7.22 15.77 -7.44
C SER A 18 -7.54 14.34 -7.01
N SER A 19 -8.45 14.18 -6.04
CA SER A 19 -8.85 12.86 -5.53
C SER A 19 -9.25 11.89 -6.64
N ARG A 20 -8.66 10.69 -6.64
CA ARG A 20 -8.97 9.62 -7.60
C ARG A 20 -8.84 8.24 -6.96
N SER A 21 -9.49 7.26 -7.58
CA SER A 21 -9.33 5.86 -7.20
C SER A 21 -7.95 5.34 -7.58
N ALA A 22 -7.37 4.57 -6.66
CA ALA A 22 -6.16 3.80 -6.84
C ALA A 22 -6.41 2.37 -6.38
N TYR A 23 -5.65 1.44 -6.94
CA TYR A 23 -5.79 0.01 -6.74
C TYR A 23 -4.43 -0.62 -6.43
N PHE A 24 -4.43 -1.64 -5.58
CA PHE A 24 -3.24 -2.32 -5.10
C PHE A 24 -3.51 -3.80 -4.92
N LEU A 25 -2.57 -4.63 -5.37
CA LEU A 25 -2.62 -6.07 -5.18
C LEU A 25 -1.90 -6.45 -3.89
N LEU A 26 -2.64 -7.02 -2.96
CA LEU A 26 -2.12 -7.47 -1.68
C LEU A 26 -2.06 -9.00 -1.64
N ALA A 27 -0.86 -9.56 -1.74
CA ALA A 27 -0.60 -10.99 -1.51
C ALA A 27 -0.25 -11.24 -0.04
N ARG A 28 -1.09 -11.99 0.69
CA ARG A 28 -0.88 -12.30 2.12
C ARG A 28 -0.68 -13.79 2.38
N PRO A 29 0.49 -14.21 2.90
CA PRO A 29 0.68 -15.54 3.44
C PRO A 29 -0.35 -15.80 4.56
N THR A 30 -0.88 -17.02 4.65
CA THR A 30 -1.85 -17.41 5.69
C THR A 30 -1.22 -18.21 6.83
N GLU A 31 -0.12 -18.89 6.58
CA GLU A 31 0.52 -19.79 7.56
C GLU A 31 1.65 -19.12 8.36
N HIS A 32 2.23 -18.02 7.84
CA HIS A 32 3.40 -17.35 8.43
C HIS A 32 3.16 -15.84 8.57
N VAL A 33 1.98 -15.46 9.08
CA VAL A 33 1.47 -14.08 9.05
C VAL A 33 2.31 -13.11 9.89
N ASP A 34 2.95 -13.60 10.95
CA ASP A 34 3.76 -12.80 11.88
C ASP A 34 5.24 -12.73 11.47
N GLU A 35 5.71 -13.65 10.64
CA GLU A 35 7.12 -13.77 10.24
C GLU A 35 7.41 -13.13 8.88
N LEU A 36 6.39 -13.05 8.03
CA LEU A 36 6.52 -12.52 6.67
C LEU A 36 6.00 -11.08 6.59
N PRO A 37 6.52 -10.28 5.63
CA PRO A 37 5.95 -8.97 5.38
C PRO A 37 4.45 -9.09 5.09
N ALA A 38 3.68 -8.07 5.46
CA ALA A 38 2.24 -8.01 5.23
C ALA A 38 1.86 -8.18 3.75
N THR A 39 2.82 -8.01 2.84
CA THR A 39 2.72 -8.39 1.42
C THR A 39 4.00 -9.05 0.90
N ILE A 40 3.85 -10.10 0.08
CA ILE A 40 4.97 -10.83 -0.58
C ILE A 40 5.03 -10.61 -2.10
N GLY A 41 4.24 -9.66 -2.65
CA GLY A 41 4.20 -9.34 -4.08
C GLY A 41 4.88 -8.02 -4.44
N GLU A 42 4.78 -7.65 -5.72
CA GLU A 42 5.20 -6.33 -6.18
C GLU A 42 4.32 -5.22 -5.60
N ARG A 43 4.89 -4.02 -5.45
CA ARG A 43 4.27 -2.90 -4.74
C ARG A 43 3.73 -1.84 -5.70
N ASP A 44 3.12 -2.29 -6.78
CA ASP A 44 2.56 -1.39 -7.79
C ASP A 44 1.23 -0.78 -7.36
N VAL A 45 1.02 0.46 -7.79
CA VAL A 45 -0.25 1.17 -7.64
C VAL A 45 -0.82 1.41 -9.02
N PHE A 46 -2.05 0.98 -9.23
CA PHE A 46 -2.78 1.13 -10.48
C PHE A 46 -3.88 2.18 -10.32
N PHE A 47 -4.25 2.84 -11.42
CA PHE A 47 -5.30 3.88 -11.41
C PHE A 47 -6.59 3.46 -12.11
N THR A 48 -6.67 2.19 -12.49
CA THR A 48 -7.86 1.53 -13.04
C THR A 48 -7.91 0.11 -12.50
N GLU A 49 -9.11 -0.40 -12.24
CA GLU A 49 -9.30 -1.78 -11.77
C GLU A 49 -8.78 -2.80 -12.78
N ASP A 50 -9.07 -2.61 -14.07
CA ASP A 50 -8.69 -3.54 -15.13
C ASP A 50 -7.16 -3.73 -15.20
N ALA A 51 -6.39 -2.64 -15.20
CA ALA A 51 -4.93 -2.72 -15.20
C ALA A 51 -4.36 -3.45 -13.97
N ALA A 52 -4.98 -3.31 -12.80
CA ALA A 52 -4.57 -4.04 -11.61
C ALA A 52 -4.86 -5.55 -11.74
N LEU A 53 -6.00 -5.90 -12.30
CA LEU A 53 -6.37 -7.31 -12.53
C LEU A 53 -5.53 -7.95 -13.64
N ASP A 54 -5.20 -7.22 -14.69
CA ASP A 54 -4.32 -7.68 -15.77
C ASP A 54 -2.90 -7.97 -15.26
N ALA A 55 -2.43 -7.20 -14.26
CA ALA A 55 -1.14 -7.40 -13.63
C ALA A 55 -1.10 -8.56 -12.59
N LEU A 56 -2.25 -9.12 -12.21
CA LEU A 56 -2.34 -10.13 -11.14
C LEU A 56 -1.47 -11.36 -11.40
N ASP A 57 -1.52 -11.89 -12.62
CA ASP A 57 -0.76 -13.08 -13.00
C ASP A 57 0.74 -12.81 -13.05
N VAL A 58 1.13 -11.58 -13.45
CA VAL A 58 2.52 -11.13 -13.46
C VAL A 58 3.06 -11.02 -12.03
N HIS A 59 2.31 -10.39 -11.13
CA HIS A 59 2.67 -10.28 -9.71
C HIS A 59 2.76 -11.66 -9.05
N TYR A 60 1.86 -12.58 -9.39
CA TYR A 60 1.90 -13.95 -8.91
C TYR A 60 3.14 -14.71 -9.40
N ALA A 61 3.50 -14.58 -10.67
CA ALA A 61 4.72 -15.16 -11.24
C ALA A 61 5.99 -14.57 -10.62
N TRP A 62 6.04 -13.25 -10.41
CA TRP A 62 7.14 -12.59 -9.71
C TRP A 62 7.29 -13.11 -8.28
N CYS A 63 6.18 -13.19 -7.54
CA CYS A 63 6.16 -13.72 -6.19
C CYS A 63 6.69 -15.16 -6.16
N ALA A 64 6.28 -16.00 -7.11
CA ALA A 64 6.81 -17.35 -7.25
C ALA A 64 8.32 -17.37 -7.52
N ALA A 65 8.81 -16.52 -8.42
CA ALA A 65 10.23 -16.43 -8.72
C ALA A 65 11.08 -16.04 -7.50
N GLN A 66 10.58 -15.15 -6.64
CA GLN A 66 11.29 -14.69 -5.43
C GLN A 66 11.23 -15.69 -4.27
N HIS A 67 10.16 -16.47 -4.18
CA HIS A 67 9.86 -17.29 -2.99
C HIS A 67 9.98 -18.81 -3.23
N GLY A 68 10.77 -19.24 -4.21
CA GLY A 68 11.09 -20.66 -4.41
C GLY A 68 10.06 -21.44 -5.23
N GLY A 69 9.32 -20.74 -6.10
CA GLY A 69 8.38 -21.31 -7.06
C GLY A 69 6.92 -21.30 -6.60
N HIS A 70 6.03 -21.64 -7.53
CA HIS A 70 4.58 -21.63 -7.33
C HIS A 70 4.10 -22.63 -6.26
N HIS A 71 4.88 -23.68 -6.00
CA HIS A 71 4.57 -24.75 -5.05
C HIS A 71 5.14 -24.49 -3.66
N SER A 72 5.89 -23.39 -3.45
CA SER A 72 6.32 -23.02 -2.11
C SER A 72 5.09 -22.78 -1.22
N ALA A 73 5.14 -23.22 0.04
CA ALA A 73 4.03 -23.07 0.98
C ALA A 73 3.59 -21.60 1.13
N VAL A 74 4.55 -20.67 1.06
CA VAL A 74 4.32 -19.23 1.14
C VAL A 74 3.49 -18.72 -0.04
N VAL A 75 3.82 -19.12 -1.28
CA VAL A 75 3.14 -18.65 -2.50
C VAL A 75 1.81 -19.37 -2.69
N ALA A 76 1.77 -20.69 -2.47
CA ALA A 76 0.57 -21.51 -2.60
C ALA A 76 -0.47 -21.20 -1.52
N GLY A 77 -0.02 -20.88 -0.31
CA GLY A 77 -0.86 -20.50 0.83
C GLY A 77 -1.25 -19.03 0.85
N ALA A 78 -0.77 -18.21 -0.09
CA ALA A 78 -1.06 -16.78 -0.11
C ALA A 78 -2.48 -16.48 -0.60
N HIS A 79 -3.19 -15.62 0.13
CA HIS A 79 -4.44 -15.02 -0.32
C HIS A 79 -4.16 -13.69 -1.02
N TRP A 80 -4.72 -13.54 -2.22
CA TRP A 80 -4.61 -12.30 -2.99
C TRP A 80 -5.86 -11.45 -2.83
N TYR A 81 -5.66 -10.15 -2.60
CA TYR A 81 -6.72 -9.17 -2.48
C TYR A 81 -6.47 -8.01 -3.42
N LEU A 82 -7.52 -7.55 -4.08
CA LEU A 82 -7.52 -6.25 -4.73
C LEU A 82 -8.05 -5.23 -3.73
N GLN A 83 -7.17 -4.35 -3.27
CA GLN A 83 -7.51 -3.20 -2.45
C GLN A 83 -7.75 -1.98 -3.33
N SER A 84 -8.72 -1.16 -2.95
CA SER A 84 -9.03 0.12 -3.58
C SER A 84 -9.06 1.20 -2.52
N ALA A 85 -8.55 2.38 -2.88
CA ALA A 85 -8.52 3.55 -2.03
C ALA A 85 -8.74 4.81 -2.85
N THR A 86 -9.20 5.88 -2.21
CA THR A 86 -9.17 7.22 -2.79
C THR A 86 -7.88 7.89 -2.35
N ILE A 87 -7.11 8.44 -3.30
CA ILE A 87 -5.88 9.17 -3.02
C ILE A 87 -5.88 10.55 -3.68
N GLY A 88 -5.30 11.56 -3.02
CA GLY A 88 -5.22 12.93 -3.54
C GLY A 88 -5.02 13.99 -2.45
N SER A 89 -5.13 15.27 -2.82
CA SER A 89 -4.82 16.40 -1.93
C SER A 89 -5.87 16.68 -0.85
N GLN A 90 -7.12 16.23 -1.03
CA GLN A 90 -8.24 16.40 -0.10
C GLN A 90 -9.20 15.22 -0.20
N VAL A 91 -8.87 14.14 0.48
CA VAL A 91 -9.73 12.95 0.55
C VAL A 91 -10.65 13.06 1.75
N ALA A 92 -11.92 12.72 1.60
CA ALA A 92 -12.83 12.61 2.74
C ALA A 92 -12.50 11.33 3.50
N ALA A 93 -12.16 11.44 4.79
CA ALA A 93 -11.96 10.28 5.63
C ALA A 93 -13.27 9.50 5.74
N GLY A 94 -13.19 8.17 5.62
CA GLY A 94 -14.30 7.29 5.95
C GLY A 94 -14.72 7.41 7.42
N LEU A 95 -15.74 6.69 7.82
CA LEU A 95 -16.30 6.78 9.17
C LEU A 95 -15.42 6.17 10.28
N GLY A 96 -14.28 5.54 9.95
CA GLY A 96 -13.40 4.92 10.94
C GLY A 96 -12.67 5.91 11.85
N GLU A 97 -12.18 5.40 12.98
CA GLU A 97 -11.58 6.18 14.07
C GLU A 97 -10.05 6.11 14.07
N VAL A 98 -9.45 5.22 13.27
CA VAL A 98 -8.01 4.97 13.26
C VAL A 98 -7.36 5.61 12.03
N PHE A 99 -6.23 6.27 12.26
CA PHE A 99 -5.50 7.06 11.26
C PHE A 99 -3.98 6.84 11.40
N LEU A 100 -3.26 7.09 10.31
CA LEU A 100 -1.83 7.33 10.29
C LEU A 100 -1.59 8.83 10.18
N ALA A 101 -0.76 9.38 11.04
CA ALA A 101 -0.31 10.77 10.97
C ALA A 101 1.21 10.87 10.80
N THR A 102 1.67 12.02 10.30
CA THR A 102 3.09 12.36 10.29
C THR A 102 3.62 12.46 11.72
N ALA A 103 4.81 11.92 11.99
CA ALA A 103 5.40 11.98 13.33
C ALA A 103 5.59 13.42 13.85
N ALA A 104 5.50 13.60 15.17
CA ALA A 104 5.60 14.91 15.83
C ALA A 104 6.95 15.63 15.70
N ASN A 105 7.96 14.98 15.14
CA ASN A 105 9.28 15.56 14.90
C ASN A 105 9.33 16.42 13.61
N ASP A 106 8.27 16.46 12.81
CA ASP A 106 8.13 17.42 11.71
C ASP A 106 7.88 18.83 12.30
N PRO A 107 8.47 19.91 11.76
CA PRO A 107 8.39 21.27 12.33
C PRO A 107 6.98 21.92 12.26
N GLY A 108 5.95 21.15 11.95
CA GLY A 108 4.54 21.55 11.92
C GLY A 108 3.66 20.67 12.81
N ARG A 109 2.38 21.02 12.92
CA ARG A 109 1.38 20.17 13.58
C ARG A 109 1.29 18.82 12.84
N PRO A 110 1.31 17.67 13.52
CA PRO A 110 1.06 16.37 12.91
C PRO A 110 -0.19 16.37 12.02
N LEU A 111 -0.07 15.86 10.80
CA LEU A 111 -1.17 15.79 9.84
C LEU A 111 -1.58 14.34 9.67
N ALA A 112 -2.88 14.05 9.73
CA ALA A 112 -3.41 12.75 9.34
C ALA A 112 -3.22 12.56 7.82
N VAL A 113 -2.54 11.47 7.43
CA VAL A 113 -2.16 11.17 6.04
C VAL A 113 -3.10 10.14 5.43
N ALA A 114 -3.38 9.08 6.19
CA ALA A 114 -4.23 7.98 5.78
C ALA A 114 -5.20 7.64 6.90
N GLY A 115 -6.47 7.37 6.60
CA GLY A 115 -7.37 6.97 7.67
C GLY A 115 -8.83 6.80 7.31
N GLY A 116 -9.64 6.70 8.36
CA GLY A 116 -10.97 6.12 8.26
C GLY A 116 -10.94 4.59 8.40
N PHE A 117 -9.89 4.03 9.00
CA PHE A 117 -9.83 2.61 9.36
C PHE A 117 -10.69 2.37 10.62
N LEU A 118 -11.42 1.25 10.66
CA LEU A 118 -12.28 0.88 11.79
C LEU A 118 -11.47 0.41 12.99
N THR A 119 -10.32 -0.22 12.75
CA THR A 119 -9.46 -0.80 13.81
C THR A 119 -7.98 -0.73 13.42
N GLU A 120 -7.10 -0.87 14.42
CA GLU A 120 -5.65 -1.02 14.20
C GLU A 120 -5.32 -2.26 13.37
N GLY A 121 -6.04 -3.37 13.60
CA GLY A 121 -5.87 -4.60 12.82
C GLY A 121 -6.17 -4.38 11.34
N GLU A 122 -7.20 -3.58 11.04
CA GLU A 122 -7.50 -3.18 9.66
C GLU A 122 -6.36 -2.35 9.07
N LEU A 123 -5.85 -1.37 9.80
CA LEU A 123 -4.74 -0.52 9.36
C LEU A 123 -3.50 -1.34 8.95
N ILE A 124 -3.16 -2.40 9.69
CA ILE A 124 -2.04 -3.29 9.34
C ILE A 124 -2.23 -3.86 7.91
N HIS A 125 -3.45 -4.19 7.52
CA HIS A 125 -3.76 -4.70 6.18
C HIS A 125 -3.66 -3.64 5.08
N TRP A 126 -3.81 -2.36 5.41
CA TRP A 126 -3.72 -1.26 4.46
C TRP A 126 -2.34 -0.60 4.42
N THR A 127 -1.49 -0.84 5.42
CA THR A 127 -0.18 -0.19 5.56
C THR A 127 0.72 -0.40 4.33
N SER A 128 0.68 -1.59 3.72
CA SER A 128 1.43 -1.88 2.48
C SER A 128 1.00 -0.97 1.33
N PHE A 129 -0.32 -0.77 1.19
CA PHE A 129 -0.89 0.09 0.16
C PHE A 129 -0.62 1.57 0.46
N VAL A 130 -0.80 2.04 1.70
CA VAL A 130 -0.45 3.41 2.09
C VAL A 130 1.00 3.71 1.70
N ARG A 131 1.94 2.83 2.06
CA ARG A 131 3.36 2.99 1.72
C ARG A 131 3.63 2.94 0.20
N ALA A 132 2.93 2.08 -0.54
CA ALA A 132 3.05 2.02 -2.00
C ALA A 132 2.50 3.28 -2.68
N ALA A 133 1.48 3.89 -2.07
CA ALA A 133 0.83 5.09 -2.57
C ALA A 133 1.52 6.40 -2.15
N MET A 134 2.46 6.37 -1.19
CA MET A 134 3.20 7.55 -0.71
C MET A 134 3.76 8.45 -1.81
N PRO A 135 4.35 7.94 -2.92
CA PRO A 135 4.87 8.79 -3.99
C PRO A 135 3.81 9.66 -4.67
N TYR A 136 2.53 9.29 -4.54
CA TYR A 136 1.39 10.01 -5.11
C TYR A 136 0.66 10.88 -4.09
N MET A 137 1.05 10.81 -2.82
CA MET A 137 0.50 11.62 -1.74
C MET A 137 1.31 12.90 -1.62
N ALA A 138 0.66 14.00 -1.22
CA ALA A 138 1.33 15.26 -0.93
C ALA A 138 1.98 15.24 0.46
N VAL A 139 2.84 14.24 0.73
CA VAL A 139 3.55 14.06 2.00
C VAL A 139 5.07 13.98 1.78
N PRO A 140 5.89 14.44 2.74
CA PRO A 140 7.34 14.32 2.63
C PRO A 140 7.78 12.85 2.53
N SER A 141 8.76 12.57 1.67
CA SER A 141 9.23 11.20 1.38
C SER A 141 9.99 10.56 2.54
N THR A 142 10.47 11.35 3.51
CA THR A 142 11.17 10.89 4.72
C THR A 142 10.26 10.75 5.94
N THR A 143 8.94 10.89 5.76
CA THR A 143 7.99 10.88 6.88
C THR A 143 7.81 9.49 7.46
N THR A 144 8.07 9.37 8.75
CA THR A 144 7.61 8.24 9.57
C THR A 144 6.15 8.47 9.96
N PHE A 145 5.32 7.42 9.90
CA PHE A 145 3.93 7.50 10.32
C PHE A 145 3.74 6.94 11.72
N GLU A 146 2.87 7.60 12.48
CA GLU A 146 2.46 7.19 13.81
C GLU A 146 0.95 6.90 13.81
N LEU A 147 0.55 5.96 14.67
CA LEU A 147 -0.84 5.61 14.88
C LEU A 147 -1.52 6.71 15.71
N VAL A 148 -2.64 7.22 15.23
CA VAL A 148 -3.45 8.20 15.96
C VAL A 148 -4.94 7.88 15.85
N TYR A 149 -5.72 8.40 16.79
CA TYR A 149 -7.16 8.18 16.85
C TYR A 149 -7.91 9.48 16.63
N ARG A 150 -9.07 9.39 15.98
CA ARG A 150 -9.97 10.52 15.80
C ARG A 150 -10.30 11.13 17.18
N GLY A 151 -10.11 12.44 17.29
CA GLY A 151 -10.26 13.18 18.55
C GLY A 151 -8.94 13.56 19.22
N ASP A 152 -7.79 13.11 18.69
CA ASP A 152 -6.49 13.65 19.11
C ASP A 152 -6.37 15.13 18.71
N GLU A 153 -6.47 16.03 19.70
CA GLU A 153 -6.42 17.47 19.48
C GLU A 153 -5.06 17.96 18.96
N SER A 154 -4.01 17.15 19.08
CA SER A 154 -2.68 17.49 18.55
C SER A 154 -2.58 17.28 17.04
N VAL A 155 -3.50 16.52 16.42
CA VAL A 155 -3.45 16.12 15.01
C VAL A 155 -4.46 16.90 14.17
N ASP A 156 -4.04 17.33 12.99
CA ASP A 156 -4.94 17.87 11.96
C ASP A 156 -5.54 16.74 11.11
N PHE A 157 -6.86 16.60 11.15
CA PHE A 157 -7.62 15.60 10.39
C PHE A 157 -8.30 16.17 9.14
N ASP A 158 -8.21 17.48 8.89
CA ASP A 158 -9.00 18.15 7.85
C ASP A 158 -8.54 17.78 6.43
N ARG A 159 -7.32 17.25 6.28
CA ARG A 159 -6.68 16.99 4.99
C ARG A 159 -5.97 15.65 4.96
N ILE A 160 -6.74 14.56 4.91
CA ILE A 160 -6.15 13.25 4.60
C ILE A 160 -5.88 13.12 3.10
N THR A 161 -4.94 12.25 2.75
CA THR A 161 -4.51 12.01 1.36
C THR A 161 -4.76 10.59 0.88
N PHE A 162 -5.18 9.71 1.78
CA PHE A 162 -5.52 8.31 1.50
C PHE A 162 -6.71 7.87 2.35
N ALA A 163 -7.78 7.40 1.71
CA ALA A 163 -8.89 6.73 2.39
C ALA A 163 -9.12 5.34 1.80
N PRO A 164 -9.13 4.27 2.62
CA PRO A 164 -9.49 2.94 2.16
C PRO A 164 -10.93 2.93 1.64
N SER A 165 -11.21 2.11 0.64
CA SER A 165 -12.57 1.97 0.07
C SER A 165 -13.06 0.53 0.16
N HIS A 166 -12.44 -0.39 -0.58
CA HIS A 166 -12.81 -1.80 -0.59
C HIS A 166 -11.61 -2.72 -0.69
N SER A 167 -11.70 -3.88 -0.05
CA SER A 167 -10.77 -4.99 -0.21
C SER A 167 -11.56 -6.23 -0.61
N ARG A 168 -11.24 -6.82 -1.76
CA ARG A 168 -11.91 -8.04 -2.25
C ARG A 168 -10.89 -9.11 -2.60
N ARG A 169 -11.24 -10.37 -2.35
CA ARG A 169 -10.39 -11.50 -2.72
C ARG A 169 -10.38 -11.66 -4.25
N VAL A 170 -9.18 -11.86 -4.80
CA VAL A 170 -8.95 -12.16 -6.22
C VAL A 170 -8.10 -13.41 -6.35
N TYR A 171 -8.09 -14.00 -7.54
CA TYR A 171 -7.43 -15.28 -7.78
C TYR A 171 -6.56 -15.16 -9.04
N PRO A 172 -5.24 -15.38 -8.92
CA PRO A 172 -4.39 -15.55 -10.09
C PRO A 172 -4.94 -16.66 -10.97
N LYS A 173 -4.91 -16.47 -12.29
CA LYS A 173 -5.18 -17.54 -13.23
C LYS A 173 -4.08 -18.58 -13.05
N ARG A 174 -4.46 -19.86 -12.98
CA ARG A 174 -3.48 -20.94 -12.98
C ARG A 174 -2.64 -20.82 -14.26
N ILE A 175 -1.36 -20.47 -14.11
CA ILE A 175 -0.39 -20.62 -15.18
C ILE A 175 -0.20 -22.13 -15.34
N VAL A 176 -0.92 -22.74 -16.28
CA VAL A 176 -0.66 -24.12 -16.70
C VAL A 176 0.59 -24.04 -17.56
N VAL A 177 1.75 -24.29 -16.96
CA VAL A 177 2.94 -24.67 -17.74
C VAL A 177 2.68 -26.11 -18.14
N SER A 178 2.37 -26.33 -19.41
CA SER A 178 2.35 -27.68 -19.97
C SER A 178 3.77 -28.25 -19.84
N ASP A 179 3.96 -29.34 -19.12
CA ASP A 179 5.20 -30.14 -19.12
C ASP A 179 5.34 -30.94 -20.44
N ASP A 180 5.02 -30.33 -21.58
CA ASP A 180 5.27 -30.90 -22.91
C ASP A 180 6.56 -30.28 -23.44
N ASP A 181 7.71 -30.73 -22.91
CA ASP A 181 9.01 -30.81 -23.58
C ASP A 181 10.09 -31.30 -22.58
N ALA A 182 10.08 -32.60 -22.25
CA ALA A 182 11.25 -33.32 -21.70
C ALA A 182 11.22 -34.81 -22.10
#